data_AF-A0A3B9BJE4-F1
#
_entry.id   AF-A0A3B9BJE4-F1
#
_cell.length_a   1.000
_cell.length_b   1.000
_cell.length_c   1.000
_cell.angle_alpha   90.00
_cell.angle_beta   90.00
_cell.angle_gamma   90.00
#
_symmetry.space_group_name_H-M   'P 1'
#
loop_
_entity.id
_entity.type
_entity.pdbx_description
1 polymer ?
#
loop_
_entity_poly.entity_id
_entity_poly.type
_entity_poly.pdbx_seq_one_letter_code
_entity_poly.pdbx_strand_id
1 'polypeptide(L)'
;AVHSTMGGEMDDDALVAALRDAPQGLIIVNTRQHALNLYHAAREAELSGLYHLTTRQYAAHRRLILAEIRQALDEGRPCRLIATSLVEAGIDVDFPRLWRATAGLDQIAQAAGRCNREGRRPADESIVTIFQAPDNPPPREIAQLAA
;
A
#
# COMPACT_ATOMS: atom_id res chain seq x y z
N ALA A 1 13.00 2.41 -12.76
CA ALA A 1 13.15 3.62 -11.91
C ALA A 1 11.78 3.96 -11.35
N VAL A 2 11.69 4.46 -10.12
CA VAL A 2 10.43 4.81 -9.44
C VAL A 2 10.42 6.31 -9.20
N HIS A 3 9.28 6.96 -9.41
CA HIS A 3 9.10 8.37 -9.10
C HIS A 3 8.42 8.51 -7.73
N SER A 4 9.13 9.10 -6.76
CA SER A 4 8.57 9.41 -5.44
C SER A 4 8.06 10.85 -5.41
N THR A 5 6.84 11.04 -4.92
CA THR A 5 6.16 12.33 -4.83
C THR A 5 5.55 12.53 -3.45
N MET A 6 5.50 13.79 -2.99
CA MET A 6 4.82 14.16 -1.75
C MET A 6 3.34 14.44 -2.06
N GLY A 7 2.45 13.62 -1.52
CA GLY A 7 1.00 13.73 -1.70
C GLY A 7 0.30 14.73 -0.76
N GLY A 8 1.01 15.24 0.25
CA GLY A 8 0.41 16.12 1.27
C GLY A 8 -0.49 15.34 2.24
N GLU A 9 -1.52 16.01 2.76
CA GLU A 9 -2.54 15.39 3.60
C GLU A 9 -3.54 14.60 2.74
N MET A 10 -3.82 13.36 3.13
CA MET A 10 -4.83 12.51 2.49
C MET A 10 -5.65 11.82 3.58
N ASP A 11 -6.95 12.08 3.58
CA ASP A 11 -7.94 11.35 4.37
C ASP A 11 -8.33 10.02 3.70
N ASP A 12 -9.21 9.25 4.36
CA ASP A 12 -9.62 7.94 3.85
C ASP A 12 -10.39 8.05 2.53
N ASP A 13 -11.18 9.12 2.33
CA ASP A 13 -11.90 9.35 1.08
C ASP A 13 -10.95 9.61 -0.10
N ALA A 14 -9.91 10.42 0.12
CA ALA A 14 -8.86 10.68 -0.86
C ALA A 14 -8.09 9.38 -1.19
N LEU A 15 -7.80 8.55 -0.20
CA LEU A 15 -7.13 7.25 -0.40
C LEU A 15 -8.01 6.25 -1.17
N VAL A 16 -9.32 6.22 -0.89
CA VAL A 16 -10.29 5.40 -1.63
C VAL A 16 -10.42 5.88 -3.08
N ALA A 17 -10.47 7.19 -3.32
CA ALA A 17 -10.46 7.76 -4.67
C ALA A 17 -9.18 7.39 -5.43
N ALA A 18 -8.03 7.47 -4.77
CA ALA A 18 -6.75 7.07 -5.36
C ALA A 18 -6.71 5.59 -5.75
N LEU A 19 -7.28 4.69 -4.92
CA LEU A 19 -7.44 3.28 -5.28
C LEU A 19 -8.45 3.06 -6.41
N ARG A 20 -9.51 3.87 -6.50
CA ARG A 20 -10.48 3.77 -7.60
C ARG A 20 -9.78 3.99 -8.94
N ASP A 21 -8.97 5.03 -9.03
CA ASP A 21 -8.25 5.44 -10.25
C ASP A 21 -7.02 4.57 -10.57
N ALA A 22 -6.60 3.73 -9.62
CA ALA A 22 -5.52 2.77 -9.79
C ALA A 22 -6.02 1.33 -9.64
N PRO A 23 -6.37 0.65 -10.74
CA PRO A 23 -6.82 -0.74 -10.72
C PRO A 23 -5.83 -1.69 -10.05
N GLN A 24 -4.54 -1.39 -10.14
CA GLN A 24 -3.47 -2.07 -9.41
C GLN A 24 -2.76 -1.08 -8.48
N GLY A 25 -3.05 -1.15 -7.19
CA GLY A 25 -2.60 -0.16 -6.21
C GLY A 25 -2.32 -0.75 -4.83
N LEU A 26 -1.32 -0.21 -4.16
CA LEU A 26 -0.94 -0.58 -2.79
C LEU A 26 -0.99 0.63 -1.87
N ILE A 27 -1.79 0.57 -0.80
CA ILE A 27 -1.76 1.54 0.29
C ILE A 27 -1.12 0.91 1.53
N ILE A 28 -0.16 1.62 2.13
CA ILE A 28 0.50 1.21 3.36
C ILE A 28 0.32 2.28 4.43
N VAL A 29 -0.43 1.95 5.47
CA VAL A 29 -0.71 2.82 6.61
C VAL A 29 0.06 2.37 7.86
N ASN A 30 0.11 3.22 8.88
CA ASN A 30 0.95 2.95 10.06
C ASN A 30 0.28 2.04 11.10
N THR A 31 -1.05 2.00 11.15
CA THR A 31 -1.79 1.27 12.18
C THR A 31 -2.75 0.26 11.58
N ARG A 32 -2.97 -0.84 12.31
CA ARG A 32 -3.92 -1.90 11.91
C ARG A 32 -5.36 -1.41 11.91
N GLN A 33 -5.70 -0.48 12.80
CA GLN A 33 -7.02 0.10 12.84
C GLN A 33 -7.29 0.92 11.58
N HIS A 34 -6.33 1.76 11.17
CA HIS A 34 -6.44 2.53 9.93
C HIS A 34 -6.57 1.61 8.70
N ALA A 35 -5.76 0.55 8.62
CA ALA A 35 -5.84 -0.40 7.51
C ALA A 35 -7.21 -1.08 7.40
N LEU A 36 -7.78 -1.46 8.55
CA LEU A 36 -9.10 -2.08 8.61
C LEU A 36 -10.21 -1.10 8.22
N ASN A 37 -10.18 0.12 8.75
CA ASN A 37 -11.15 1.17 8.44
C ASN A 37 -11.14 1.49 6.95
N LEU A 38 -9.95 1.71 6.38
CA LEU A 38 -9.79 2.02 4.96
C LEU A 38 -10.25 0.86 4.07
N TYR A 39 -10.02 -0.39 4.49
CA TYR A 39 -10.55 -1.56 3.78
C TYR A 39 -12.07 -1.61 3.79
N HIS A 40 -12.71 -1.28 4.92
CA HIS A 40 -14.17 -1.18 4.99
C HIS A 40 -14.71 -0.06 4.09
N ALA A 41 -14.13 1.14 4.15
CA ALA A 41 -14.51 2.26 3.29
C ALA A 41 -14.38 1.90 1.80
N ALA A 42 -13.28 1.26 1.40
CA ALA A 42 -13.09 0.81 0.02
C ALA A 42 -14.12 -0.25 -0.42
N ARG A 43 -14.57 -1.13 0.50
CA ARG A 43 -15.63 -2.10 0.24
C ARG A 43 -17.00 -1.44 0.11
N GLU A 44 -17.31 -0.48 0.97
CA GLU A 44 -18.55 0.31 0.89
C GLU A 44 -18.62 1.11 -0.41
N ALA A 45 -17.47 1.56 -0.89
CA ALA A 45 -17.30 2.22 -2.18
C ALA A 45 -17.29 1.26 -3.39
N GLU A 46 -17.59 -0.02 -3.17
CA GLU A 46 -17.73 -1.10 -4.15
C GLU A 46 -16.49 -1.31 -5.05
N LEU A 47 -15.28 -1.07 -4.52
CA LEU A 47 -14.07 -1.36 -5.27
C LEU A 47 -13.84 -2.87 -5.42
N SER A 48 -13.50 -3.30 -6.63
CA SER A 48 -13.17 -4.70 -6.93
C SER A 48 -11.71 -5.03 -6.66
N GLY A 49 -11.39 -6.32 -6.48
CA GLY A 49 -10.01 -6.77 -6.29
C GLY A 49 -9.35 -6.27 -5.01
N LEU A 50 -10.14 -6.05 -3.95
CA LEU A 50 -9.66 -5.56 -2.67
C LEU A 50 -9.00 -6.67 -1.84
N TYR A 51 -7.82 -6.39 -1.31
CA TYR A 51 -7.09 -7.24 -0.39
C TYR A 51 -6.69 -6.46 0.84
N HIS A 52 -6.70 -7.13 1.99
CA HIS A 52 -6.27 -6.56 3.27
C HIS A 52 -5.25 -7.48 3.93
N LEU A 53 -4.04 -6.97 4.18
CA LEU A 53 -2.97 -7.72 4.82
C LEU A 53 -2.45 -6.99 6.06
N THR A 54 -2.55 -7.63 7.22
CA THR A 54 -1.96 -7.13 8.47
C THR A 54 -1.17 -8.23 9.18
N THR A 55 -0.31 -7.83 10.10
CA THR A 55 0.63 -8.71 10.81
C THR A 55 -0.04 -9.85 11.59
N ARG A 56 -1.36 -9.82 11.83
CA ARG A 56 -2.13 -10.87 12.53
C ARG A 56 -2.54 -12.08 11.70
N GLN A 57 -2.34 -12.09 10.39
CA GLN A 57 -2.74 -13.24 9.56
C GLN A 57 -1.75 -14.40 9.71
N TYR A 58 -2.26 -15.61 9.97
CA TYR A 58 -1.48 -16.85 9.98
C TYR A 58 -0.66 -17.00 8.70
N ALA A 59 0.59 -17.43 8.83
CA ALA A 59 1.56 -17.49 7.73
C ALA A 59 1.05 -18.29 6.51
N ALA A 60 0.29 -19.37 6.72
CA ALA A 60 -0.28 -20.18 5.64
C ALA A 60 -1.35 -19.42 4.82
N HIS A 61 -2.24 -18.70 5.50
CA HIS A 61 -3.29 -17.91 4.85
C HIS A 61 -2.68 -16.72 4.10
N ARG A 62 -1.68 -16.07 4.69
CA ARG A 62 -0.95 -14.98 4.04
C ARG A 62 -0.31 -15.41 2.72
N ARG A 63 0.27 -16.62 2.65
CA ARG A 63 0.85 -17.16 1.41
C ARG A 63 -0.16 -17.33 0.29
N LEU A 64 -1.38 -17.78 0.61
CA LEU A 64 -2.45 -17.95 -0.39
C LEU A 64 -2.90 -16.60 -0.95
N ILE A 65 -3.17 -15.62 -0.08
CA ILE A 65 -3.55 -14.27 -0.51
C ILE A 65 -2.45 -13.64 -1.37
N LEU A 66 -1.19 -13.80 -0.97
CA LEU A 66 -0.06 -13.29 -1.76
C LEU A 66 0.08 -13.98 -3.12
N ALA A 67 -0.20 -15.27 -3.23
CA ALA A 67 -0.20 -15.97 -4.51
C ALA A 67 -1.31 -15.44 -5.43
N GLU A 68 -2.51 -15.21 -4.88
CA GLU A 68 -3.64 -14.63 -5.61
C GLU A 68 -3.35 -13.20 -6.08
N ILE A 69 -2.76 -12.38 -5.21
CA ILE A 69 -2.32 -11.02 -5.56
C ILE A 69 -1.32 -11.03 -6.71
N ARG A 70 -0.31 -11.90 -6.67
CA ARG A 70 0.68 -12.02 -7.76
C ARG A 70 0.00 -12.39 -9.07
N GLN A 71 -0.86 -13.41 -9.05
CA GLN A 71 -1.58 -13.83 -10.24
C GLN A 71 -2.46 -12.69 -10.79
N ALA A 72 -3.18 -11.96 -9.93
CA ALA A 72 -3.99 -10.82 -10.35
C ALA A 72 -3.13 -9.69 -10.94
N LEU A 73 -1.95 -9.44 -10.37
CA LEU A 73 -1.00 -8.46 -10.89
C LEU A 73 -0.49 -8.84 -12.29
N ASP A 74 -0.04 -10.10 -12.45
CA ASP A 74 0.49 -10.64 -13.70
C ASP A 74 -0.58 -10.68 -14.82
N GLU A 75 -1.83 -10.97 -14.47
CA GLU A 75 -2.95 -11.01 -15.42
C GLU A 75 -3.55 -9.62 -15.73
N GLY A 76 -3.02 -8.55 -15.13
CA GLY A 76 -3.56 -7.19 -15.32
C GLY A 76 -4.94 -6.98 -14.69
N ARG A 77 -5.38 -7.88 -13.80
CA ARG A 77 -6.67 -7.76 -13.11
C ARG A 77 -6.60 -6.70 -12.00
N PRO A 78 -7.76 -6.14 -11.60
CA PRO A 78 -7.83 -5.28 -10.43
C PRO A 78 -7.23 -5.95 -9.19
N CYS A 79 -6.28 -5.27 -8.55
CA CYS A 79 -5.60 -5.69 -7.34
C CYS A 79 -5.28 -4.46 -6.48
N ARG A 80 -6.07 -4.27 -5.43
CA ARG A 80 -6.01 -3.11 -4.54
C ARG A 80 -5.71 -3.59 -3.13
N LEU A 81 -4.46 -3.48 -2.72
CA LEU A 81 -3.98 -3.99 -1.44
C LEU A 81 -3.87 -2.86 -0.41
N ILE A 82 -4.45 -3.07 0.77
CA ILE A 82 -4.28 -2.20 1.95
C ILE A 82 -3.51 -2.99 3.02
N ALA A 83 -2.42 -2.41 3.52
CA ALA A 83 -1.52 -3.08 4.47
C ALA A 83 -0.90 -2.14 5.52
N THR A 84 -0.31 -2.71 6.58
CA THR A 84 0.40 -1.93 7.62
C THR A 84 1.92 -1.99 7.56
N SER A 85 2.48 -3.08 7.02
CA SER A 85 3.92 -3.26 6.87
C SER A 85 4.19 -4.32 5.81
N LEU A 86 5.30 -4.17 5.10
CA LEU A 86 5.78 -5.12 4.09
C LEU A 86 7.00 -5.92 4.57
N VAL A 87 7.57 -5.56 5.73
CA VAL A 87 8.85 -6.08 6.24
C VAL A 87 8.72 -7.52 6.70
N GLU A 88 7.66 -7.83 7.43
CA GLU A 88 7.57 -9.06 8.19
C GLU A 88 7.30 -10.31 7.35
N ALA A 89 6.90 -10.18 6.08
CA ALA A 89 6.39 -11.32 5.32
C ALA A 89 7.16 -11.70 4.06
N GLY A 90 8.31 -11.07 3.77
CA GLY A 90 9.04 -11.35 2.52
C GLY A 90 8.14 -11.17 1.29
N ILE A 91 7.27 -10.15 1.34
CA ILE A 91 6.22 -9.92 0.34
C ILE A 91 6.88 -9.62 -1.00
N ASP A 92 6.77 -10.56 -1.92
CA ASP A 92 7.20 -10.43 -3.32
C ASP A 92 5.99 -10.04 -4.19
N VAL A 93 5.73 -8.74 -4.27
CA VAL A 93 4.67 -8.13 -5.07
C VAL A 93 5.25 -6.92 -5.80
N ASP A 94 4.74 -6.64 -6.99
CA ASP A 94 5.22 -5.56 -7.85
C ASP A 94 4.03 -4.72 -8.36
N PHE A 95 3.65 -3.71 -7.58
CA PHE A 95 2.55 -2.81 -7.93
C PHE A 95 3.05 -1.64 -8.79
N PRO A 96 2.23 -1.14 -9.75
CA PRO A 96 2.56 0.08 -10.48
C PRO A 96 2.41 1.34 -9.61
N ARG A 97 1.39 1.39 -8.73
CA ARG A 97 1.12 2.56 -7.88
C ARG A 97 1.12 2.20 -6.40
N LEU A 98 1.74 3.06 -5.60
CA LEU A 98 1.87 2.89 -4.16
C LEU A 98 1.60 4.21 -3.42
N TRP A 99 0.87 4.14 -2.31
CA TRP A 99 0.74 5.22 -1.32
C TRP A 99 1.26 4.75 0.02
N ARG A 100 2.18 5.51 0.62
CA ARG A 100 2.77 5.21 1.92
C ARG A 100 2.50 6.36 2.88
N ALA A 101 1.81 6.08 3.98
CA ALA A 101 1.71 7.02 5.08
C ALA A 101 3.13 7.37 5.58
N THR A 102 3.39 8.63 5.91
CA THR A 102 4.69 9.10 6.38
C THR A 102 5.24 8.19 7.46
N ALA A 103 6.50 7.80 7.29
CA ALA A 103 7.23 6.87 8.14
C ALA A 103 8.74 7.15 8.02
N GLY A 104 9.56 6.42 8.76
CA GLY A 104 11.02 6.53 8.63
C GLY A 104 11.53 6.17 7.24
N LEU A 105 12.67 6.76 6.86
CA LEU A 105 13.25 6.65 5.51
C LEU A 105 13.42 5.20 5.04
N ASP A 106 13.87 4.30 5.92
CA ASP A 106 14.04 2.88 5.59
C ASP A 106 12.72 2.21 5.22
N GLN A 107 11.63 2.55 5.91
CA GLN A 107 10.30 2.01 5.63
C GLN A 107 9.78 2.53 4.28
N ILE A 108 10.05 3.79 3.96
CA ILE A 108 9.72 4.40 2.66
C ILE A 108 10.53 3.73 1.54
N ALA A 109 11.84 3.56 1.72
CA ALA A 109 12.72 2.90 0.75
C ALA A 109 12.31 1.44 0.51
N GLN A 110 11.96 0.71 1.58
CA GLN A 110 11.45 -0.66 1.48
C GLN A 110 10.13 -0.74 0.72
N ALA A 111 9.20 0.19 0.96
CA ALA A 111 7.95 0.28 0.20
C ALA A 111 8.22 0.60 -1.28
N ALA A 112 9.09 1.56 -1.56
CA ALA A 112 9.47 1.92 -2.93
C ALA A 112 10.10 0.74 -3.69
N GLY A 113 10.84 -0.14 -3.02
CA GLY A 113 11.37 -1.39 -3.58
C GLY A 113 10.31 -2.45 -3.94
N ARG A 114 9.02 -2.17 -3.75
CA ARG A 114 7.87 -2.99 -4.20
C ARG A 114 7.02 -2.29 -5.26
N CYS A 115 7.43 -1.09 -5.67
CA CYS A 115 6.92 -0.42 -6.85
C CYS A 115 7.92 -0.64 -7.99
N ASN A 116 7.45 -1.20 -9.10
CA ASN A 116 8.28 -1.50 -10.27
C ASN A 116 9.56 -2.28 -9.94
N ARG A 117 9.43 -3.29 -9.08
CA ARG A 117 10.55 -4.10 -8.58
C ARG A 117 11.32 -4.75 -9.73
N GLU A 118 10.62 -5.20 -10.75
CA GLU A 118 11.20 -5.88 -11.91
C GLU A 118 11.73 -4.90 -12.98
N GLY A 119 11.55 -3.59 -12.79
CA GLY A 119 12.00 -2.56 -13.75
C GLY A 119 11.29 -2.60 -15.11
N ARG A 120 10.16 -3.31 -15.20
CA ARG A 120 9.43 -3.56 -16.45
C ARG A 120 8.54 -2.39 -16.87
N ARG A 121 8.22 -1.47 -15.96
CA ARG A 121 7.33 -0.32 -16.22
C ARG A 121 8.12 0.98 -16.33
N PRO A 122 7.67 1.94 -17.16
CA PRO A 122 8.26 3.27 -17.20
C PRO A 122 8.02 4.01 -15.86
N ALA A 123 8.88 4.98 -15.57
CA ALA A 123 8.96 5.60 -14.24
C ALA A 123 7.74 6.45 -13.88
N ASP A 124 7.04 6.98 -14.88
CA ASP A 124 5.78 7.71 -14.80
C ASP A 124 4.58 6.82 -14.44
N GLU A 125 4.66 5.52 -14.73
CA GLU A 125 3.69 4.51 -14.29
C GLU A 125 4.04 3.90 -12.92
N SER A 126 5.22 4.25 -12.39
CA SER A 126 5.83 3.67 -11.18
C SER A 126 5.90 4.72 -10.07
N ILE A 127 4.76 5.03 -9.47
CA ILE A 127 4.61 6.18 -8.57
C ILE A 127 4.51 5.73 -7.11
N VAL A 128 5.36 6.28 -6.27
CA VAL A 128 5.28 6.20 -4.80
C VAL A 128 4.85 7.55 -4.25
N THR A 129 3.65 7.62 -3.70
CA THR A 129 3.12 8.83 -3.05
C THR A 129 3.28 8.73 -1.55
N ILE A 130 4.01 9.66 -0.94
CA ILE A 130 4.16 9.77 0.51
C ILE A 130 3.12 10.74 1.03
N PHE A 131 2.24 10.30 1.93
CA PHE A 131 1.12 11.11 2.43
C PHE A 131 1.08 11.19 3.95
N GLN A 132 0.49 12.26 4.47
CA GLN A 132 0.16 12.43 5.88
C GLN A 132 -1.31 12.05 6.08
N ALA A 133 -1.59 11.20 7.07
CA ALA A 133 -2.95 10.81 7.44
C ALA A 133 -3.37 11.63 8.67
N PRO A 134 -4.07 12.77 8.51
CA PRO A 134 -4.34 13.69 9.63
C PRO A 134 -5.11 13.04 10.77
N ASP A 135 -6.11 12.21 10.44
CA ASP A 135 -6.95 11.51 11.43
C ASP A 135 -6.32 10.23 11.99
N ASN A 136 -5.17 9.81 11.45
CA ASN A 136 -4.50 8.57 11.81
C ASN A 136 -3.00 8.81 12.02
N PRO A 137 -2.61 9.59 13.05
CA PRO A 137 -1.23 9.96 13.28
C PRO A 137 -0.34 8.73 13.49
N PRO A 138 0.92 8.77 13.03
CA PRO A 138 1.87 7.68 13.25
C PRO A 138 2.04 7.41 14.76
N PRO A 139 2.22 6.14 15.17
CA PRO A 139 2.70 5.80 16.50
C PRO A 139 3.97 6.57 16.84
N ARG A 140 4.20 6.88 18.13
CA ARG A 140 5.31 7.73 18.58
C ARG A 140 6.67 7.25 18.08
N GLU A 141 6.88 5.94 18.02
CA GLU A 141 8.11 5.32 17.53
C GLU A 141 8.35 5.59 16.03
N ILE A 142 7.27 5.63 15.23
CA ILE A 142 7.36 5.96 13.79
C ILE A 142 7.51 7.47 13.60
N ALA A 143 6.82 8.28 14.41
CA ALA A 143 6.93 9.74 14.37
C ALA A 143 8.36 10.22 14.65
N GLN A 144 9.08 9.59 15.58
CA GLN A 144 10.47 9.89 15.89
C GLN A 144 11.46 9.52 14.78
N LEU A 145 11.09 8.58 13.90
CA LEU A 145 11.91 8.17 12.76
C LEU A 145 11.65 9.02 11.50
N ALA A 146 10.56 9.80 11.49
CA ALA A 146 10.15 10.64 10.39
C ALA A 146 10.56 12.12 10.55
N ALA A 147 11.08 12.49 11.72
CA ALA A 147 11.62 13.82 12.05
C ALA A 147 13.11 13.90 11.69
#